data_AF-A0A0H5QFP0-F1
#
_entry.id   AF-A0A0H5QFP0-F1
#
_cell.length_a   1.000
_cell.length_b   1.000
_cell.length_c   1.000
_cell.angle_alpha   90.00
_cell.angle_beta   90.00
_cell.angle_gamma   90.00
#
_symmetry.space_group_name_H-M   'P 1'
#
loop_
_entity.id
_entity.type
_entity.pdbx_description
1 polymer ?
#
loop_
_entity_poly.entity_id
_entity_poly.type
_entity_poly.pdbx_seq_one_letter_code
_entity_poly.pdbx_strand_id
1 'polypeptide(L)'
;MILHPSSLNYHVIPKGADFSDNDFVRHFETLVEGRYYIANAWTKIVRREIIIKNNLFFPKGYIHEDFPYSLQLARFIKTFAFYDNPFYQYRVLGGSISHNIKYKNFSDVLTHLDRGVDFLVENKNSPIYGGLQKFVFDNIGYLRSILVRLYFSKNIIVIYRKYFSFKEKCRKIFGAKAIRPVFIGKTAFIIGLPILRLLVPPMLYPAIKAVYQKFFSE
;
A
#
# COMPACT_ATOMS: atom_id res chain seq x y z
N MET A 1 -8.27 -19.74 -4.47
CA MET A 1 -7.90 -18.57 -5.29
C MET A 1 -6.74 -18.96 -6.16
N ILE A 2 -6.71 -18.58 -7.44
CA ILE A 2 -5.51 -18.79 -8.26
C ILE A 2 -4.73 -17.49 -8.27
N LEU A 3 -3.44 -17.57 -7.96
CA LEU A 3 -2.50 -16.46 -8.00
C LEU A 3 -1.72 -16.51 -9.32
N HIS A 4 -1.62 -15.35 -9.96
CA HIS A 4 -0.74 -15.14 -11.09
C HIS A 4 0.48 -14.36 -10.63
N PRO A 5 1.69 -14.92 -10.77
CA PRO A 5 2.88 -14.09 -10.69
C PRO A 5 2.81 -13.09 -11.84
N SER A 6 2.68 -11.80 -11.53
CA SER A 6 2.78 -10.77 -12.56
C SER A 6 4.12 -10.90 -13.30
N SER A 7 4.21 -10.40 -14.54
CA SER A 7 5.49 -10.33 -15.27
C SER A 7 6.57 -9.50 -14.55
N LEU A 8 6.19 -8.70 -13.54
CA LEU A 8 7.09 -7.98 -12.64
C LEU A 8 7.48 -8.79 -11.39
N ASN A 9 6.90 -9.98 -11.18
CA ASN A 9 7.04 -10.84 -10.01
C ASN A 9 7.71 -12.19 -10.32
N TYR A 10 8.50 -12.30 -11.40
CA TYR A 10 9.43 -13.45 -11.58
C TYR A 10 10.59 -13.46 -10.58
N HIS A 11 10.43 -12.81 -9.43
CA HIS A 11 11.39 -12.89 -8.35
C HIS A 11 11.14 -14.20 -7.61
N VAL A 12 11.89 -15.23 -8.03
CA VAL A 12 12.36 -16.40 -7.28
C VAL A 12 11.47 -16.74 -6.08
N ILE A 13 10.66 -17.81 -6.20
CA ILE A 13 10.04 -18.48 -5.05
C ILE A 13 11.08 -18.47 -3.92
N PRO A 14 10.79 -17.85 -2.76
CA PRO A 14 11.77 -17.79 -1.68
C PRO A 14 12.36 -19.17 -1.50
N LYS A 15 13.69 -19.30 -1.60
CA LYS A 15 14.36 -20.61 -1.52
C LYS A 15 13.84 -21.32 -0.25
N GLY A 16 13.14 -22.44 -0.43
CA GLY A 16 12.60 -23.25 0.67
C GLY A 16 11.12 -23.03 1.02
N ALA A 17 10.38 -22.16 0.33
CA ALA A 17 8.92 -22.08 0.50
C ALA A 17 8.24 -23.24 -0.25
N ASP A 18 7.64 -24.16 0.49
CA ASP A 18 6.78 -25.22 -0.04
C ASP A 18 5.31 -24.82 0.12
N PHE A 19 4.60 -24.75 -1.01
CA PHE A 19 3.18 -24.40 -1.09
C PHE A 19 2.29 -25.61 -1.47
N SER A 20 2.83 -26.84 -1.37
CA SER A 20 2.15 -28.08 -1.78
C SER A 20 0.83 -28.35 -1.05
N ASP A 21 0.69 -27.88 0.20
CA ASP A 21 -0.51 -28.03 1.01
C ASP A 21 -1.67 -27.09 0.60
N ASN A 22 -1.39 -26.10 -0.27
CA ASN A 22 -2.32 -25.08 -0.73
C ASN A 22 -3.03 -24.28 0.38
N ASP A 23 -2.53 -24.29 1.62
CA ASP A 23 -3.18 -23.65 2.78
C ASP A 23 -2.93 -22.13 2.78
N PHE A 24 -3.94 -21.37 2.38
CA PHE A 24 -3.79 -19.92 2.26
C PHE A 24 -3.55 -19.25 3.61
N VAL A 25 -4.18 -19.73 4.67
CA VAL A 25 -4.08 -19.10 6.00
C VAL A 25 -2.66 -19.24 6.52
N ARG A 26 -2.06 -20.42 6.36
CA ARG A 26 -0.67 -20.69 6.72
C ARG A 26 0.33 -19.88 5.92
N HIS A 27 0.10 -19.76 4.61
CA HIS A 27 1.07 -19.19 3.68
C HIS A 27 0.87 -17.71 3.38
N PHE A 28 -0.20 -17.07 3.89
CA PHE A 28 -0.55 -15.71 3.50
C PHE A 28 0.58 -14.71 3.71
N GLU A 29 1.26 -14.76 4.85
CA GLU A 29 2.38 -13.87 5.13
C GLU A 29 3.50 -14.06 4.09
N THR A 30 3.96 -15.30 3.88
CA THR A 30 4.96 -15.67 2.87
C THR A 30 4.55 -15.24 1.45
N LEU A 31 3.27 -15.35 1.10
CA LEU A 31 2.74 -14.89 -0.19
C LEU A 31 2.84 -13.37 -0.34
N VAL A 32 2.63 -12.60 0.73
CA VAL A 32 2.83 -11.15 0.74
C VAL A 32 4.33 -10.81 0.66
N GLU A 33 5.17 -11.48 1.44
CA GLU A 33 6.64 -11.26 1.43
C GLU A 33 7.23 -11.51 0.05
N GLY A 34 6.84 -12.61 -0.59
CA GLY A 34 7.28 -13.02 -1.92
C GLY A 34 6.60 -12.26 -3.07
N ARG A 35 5.78 -11.24 -2.78
CA ARG A 35 5.04 -10.45 -3.79
C ARG A 35 4.09 -11.29 -4.67
N TYR A 36 3.67 -12.46 -4.21
CA TYR A 36 2.62 -13.27 -4.86
C TYR A 36 1.22 -12.70 -4.59
N TYR A 37 0.99 -12.22 -3.37
CA TYR A 37 -0.24 -11.53 -2.99
C TYR A 37 -0.01 -10.02 -2.90
N ILE A 38 -0.27 -9.31 -3.99
CA ILE A 38 -0.19 -7.83 -4.06
C ILE A 38 -1.58 -7.20 -4.16
N ALA A 39 -1.69 -5.87 -4.08
CA ALA A 39 -2.99 -5.19 -4.11
C ALA A 39 -3.75 -5.39 -5.44
N ASN A 40 -3.04 -5.43 -6.56
CA ASN A 40 -3.61 -5.52 -7.89
C ASN A 40 -4.66 -6.65 -8.01
N ALA A 41 -5.88 -6.31 -8.43
CA ALA A 41 -6.95 -7.29 -8.53
C ALA A 41 -6.70 -8.29 -9.68
N TRP A 42 -6.08 -7.84 -10.76
CA TRP A 42 -5.82 -8.62 -11.96
C TRP A 42 -4.83 -9.78 -11.75
N THR A 43 -4.10 -9.84 -10.64
CA THR A 43 -3.19 -10.95 -10.32
C THR A 43 -3.89 -12.15 -9.67
N LYS A 44 -5.22 -12.13 -9.57
CA LYS A 44 -6.01 -13.12 -8.84
C LYS A 44 -7.19 -13.59 -9.67
N ILE A 45 -7.43 -14.91 -9.66
CA ILE A 45 -8.71 -15.49 -10.07
C ILE A 45 -9.40 -15.98 -8.79
N VAL A 46 -10.57 -15.42 -8.53
CA VAL A 46 -11.35 -15.66 -7.31
C VAL A 46 -12.65 -16.35 -7.69
N ARG A 47 -13.05 -17.38 -6.93
CA ARG A 47 -14.35 -18.03 -7.12
C ARG A 47 -15.46 -17.01 -6.90
N ARG A 48 -16.37 -16.86 -7.87
CA ARG A 48 -17.47 -15.88 -7.83
C ARG A 48 -18.28 -15.94 -6.54
N GLU A 49 -18.53 -17.13 -6.01
CA GLU A 49 -19.28 -17.31 -4.76
C GLU A 49 -18.63 -16.63 -3.54
N ILE A 50 -17.29 -16.58 -3.47
CA ILE A 50 -16.58 -15.88 -2.39
C ILE A 50 -16.87 -14.38 -2.47
N ILE A 51 -16.95 -13.83 -3.68
CA ILE A 51 -17.22 -12.42 -3.91
C ILE A 51 -18.66 -12.08 -3.49
N ILE A 52 -19.63 -12.83 -4.01
CA ILE A 52 -21.06 -12.54 -3.78
C ILE A 52 -21.46 -12.78 -2.32
N LYS A 53 -21.07 -13.91 -1.72
CA LYS A 53 -21.48 -14.26 -0.34
C LYS A 53 -20.90 -13.30 0.71
N ASN A 54 -19.74 -12.71 0.44
CA ASN A 54 -19.04 -11.83 1.38
C ASN A 54 -19.09 -10.34 0.97
N ASN A 55 -19.94 -9.99 -0.01
CA ASN A 55 -20.13 -8.61 -0.48
C ASN A 55 -18.80 -7.89 -0.86
N LEU A 56 -17.87 -8.61 -1.50
CA LEU A 56 -16.54 -8.11 -1.84
C LEU A 56 -16.57 -7.30 -3.14
N PHE A 57 -17.13 -6.10 -3.08
CA PHE A 57 -17.17 -5.18 -4.22
C PHE A 57 -16.21 -4.00 -4.04
N PHE A 58 -15.72 -3.47 -5.15
CA PHE A 58 -14.86 -2.29 -5.13
C PHE A 58 -15.61 -1.07 -4.58
N PRO A 59 -14.99 -0.26 -3.71
CA PRO A 59 -15.57 1.00 -3.28
C PRO A 59 -15.77 1.96 -4.46
N LYS A 60 -16.99 2.49 -4.61
CA LYS A 60 -17.34 3.44 -5.68
C LYS A 60 -16.79 4.84 -5.38
N GLY A 61 -16.40 5.57 -6.43
CA GLY A 61 -15.96 6.97 -6.36
C GLY A 61 -14.47 7.18 -5.98
N TYR A 62 -13.76 6.10 -5.68
CA TYR A 62 -12.34 6.12 -5.36
C TYR A 62 -11.50 5.60 -6.53
N ILE A 63 -10.21 5.95 -6.53
CA ILE A 63 -9.17 5.27 -7.31
C ILE A 63 -8.24 4.51 -6.37
N HIS A 64 -7.57 3.46 -6.87
CA HIS A 64 -6.76 2.51 -6.09
C HIS A 64 -7.60 1.58 -5.19
N GLU A 65 -8.79 1.26 -5.66
CA GLU A 65 -9.78 0.35 -5.08
C GLU A 65 -9.30 -1.11 -4.96
N ASP A 66 -8.24 -1.46 -5.70
CA ASP A 66 -7.55 -2.75 -5.64
C ASP A 66 -7.04 -3.08 -4.23
N PHE A 67 -6.50 -2.10 -3.50
CA PHE A 67 -6.00 -2.29 -2.15
C PHE A 67 -7.08 -2.71 -1.16
N PRO A 68 -8.16 -1.93 -0.93
CA PRO A 68 -9.19 -2.30 0.04
C PRO A 68 -9.94 -3.58 -0.37
N TYR A 69 -10.07 -3.85 -1.67
CA TYR A 69 -10.62 -5.12 -2.17
C TYR A 69 -9.73 -6.31 -1.77
N SER A 70 -8.43 -6.25 -2.10
CA SER A 70 -7.48 -7.33 -1.81
C SER A 70 -7.24 -7.51 -0.31
N LEU A 71 -7.29 -6.44 0.49
CA LEU A 71 -7.19 -6.53 1.94
C LEU A 71 -8.37 -7.33 2.54
N GLN A 72 -9.60 -7.03 2.10
CA GLN A 72 -10.79 -7.76 2.57
C GLN A 72 -10.83 -9.20 2.07
N LEU A 73 -10.49 -9.42 0.79
CA LEU A 73 -10.50 -10.73 0.15
C LEU A 73 -9.69 -11.77 0.94
N ALA A 74 -8.53 -11.39 1.47
CA ALA A 74 -7.63 -12.30 2.19
C ALA A 74 -8.31 -13.05 3.35
N ARG A 75 -9.31 -12.45 4.00
CA ARG A 75 -10.03 -13.08 5.13
C ARG A 75 -10.90 -14.27 4.73
N PHE A 76 -11.23 -14.39 3.44
CA PHE A 76 -12.21 -15.35 2.95
C PHE A 76 -11.58 -16.47 2.12
N ILE A 77 -10.28 -16.40 1.85
CA ILE A 77 -9.57 -17.44 1.11
C ILE A 77 -9.07 -18.51 2.08
N LYS A 78 -9.37 -19.77 1.75
CA LYS A 78 -8.89 -20.95 2.49
C LYS A 78 -7.76 -21.66 1.77
N THR A 79 -7.87 -21.75 0.45
CA THR A 79 -6.86 -22.42 -0.38
C THR A 79 -6.47 -21.58 -1.58
N PHE A 80 -5.24 -21.79 -2.06
CA PHE A 80 -4.73 -21.15 -3.25
C PHE A 80 -3.99 -22.12 -4.16
N ALA A 81 -3.67 -21.66 -5.38
CA ALA A 81 -2.79 -22.35 -6.32
C ALA A 81 -2.10 -21.28 -7.18
N PHE A 82 -0.98 -21.63 -7.80
CA PHE A 82 -0.34 -20.77 -8.80
C PHE A 82 -0.78 -21.13 -10.21
N TYR A 83 -0.78 -20.13 -11.08
CA TYR A 83 -0.86 -20.32 -12.52
C TYR A 83 0.32 -19.63 -13.16
N ASP A 84 1.29 -20.42 -13.60
CA ASP A 84 2.61 -19.94 -14.04
C ASP A 84 2.69 -19.65 -15.55
N ASN A 85 1.57 -19.69 -16.24
CA ASN A 85 1.48 -19.33 -17.64
C ASN A 85 0.98 -17.89 -17.81
N PRO A 86 1.40 -17.19 -18.87
CA PRO A 86 0.86 -15.87 -19.17
C PRO A 86 -0.65 -15.94 -19.43
N PHE A 87 -1.46 -15.18 -18.69
CA PHE A 87 -2.86 -14.96 -19.05
C PHE A 87 -3.30 -13.50 -19.07
N TYR A 88 -2.46 -12.58 -18.58
CA TYR A 88 -2.78 -11.16 -18.52
C TYR A 88 -1.65 -10.30 -19.08
N GLN A 89 -1.95 -9.49 -20.09
CA GLN A 89 -1.01 -8.54 -20.68
C GLN A 89 -1.31 -7.12 -20.20
N TYR A 90 -0.46 -6.59 -19.33
CA TYR A 90 -0.62 -5.22 -18.84
C TYR A 90 -0.15 -4.20 -19.87
N ARG A 91 -1.03 -3.25 -20.23
CA ARG A 91 -0.74 -2.17 -21.18
C ARG A 91 -0.58 -0.83 -20.44
N VAL A 92 0.58 -0.19 -20.60
CA VAL A 92 0.83 1.16 -20.07
C VAL A 92 0.51 2.19 -21.14
N LEU A 93 -0.36 3.14 -20.81
CA LEU A 93 -0.72 4.26 -21.68
C LEU A 93 -0.23 5.56 -21.02
N GLY A 94 0.27 6.52 -21.81
CA GLY A 94 0.84 7.78 -21.27
C GLY A 94 -0.13 8.61 -20.43
N GLY A 95 -1.44 8.51 -20.68
CA GLY A 95 -2.48 9.17 -19.90
C GLY A 95 -3.02 8.36 -18.71
N SER A 96 -2.39 7.23 -18.35
CA SER A 96 -2.93 6.36 -17.31
C SER A 96 -2.96 7.04 -15.93
N ILE A 97 -3.89 6.60 -15.09
CA ILE A 97 -4.02 7.07 -13.70
C ILE A 97 -2.72 6.84 -12.90
N SER A 98 -1.98 5.77 -13.24
CA SER A 98 -0.69 5.43 -12.62
C SER A 98 0.48 6.28 -13.12
N HIS A 99 0.37 6.88 -14.32
CA HIS A 99 1.39 7.77 -14.88
C HIS A 99 1.13 9.24 -14.47
N ASN A 100 -0.12 9.70 -14.59
CA ASN A 100 -0.52 11.08 -14.29
C ASN A 100 -1.02 11.22 -12.84
N ILE A 101 -0.10 11.21 -11.89
CA ILE A 101 -0.39 11.28 -10.45
C ILE A 101 -0.89 12.68 -10.07
N LYS A 102 -2.09 12.75 -9.48
CA LYS A 102 -2.74 13.99 -9.00
C LYS A 102 -3.01 13.91 -7.51
N TYR A 103 -3.47 15.03 -6.91
CA TYR A 103 -3.87 15.08 -5.50
C TYR A 103 -4.92 14.01 -5.15
N LYS A 104 -5.85 13.69 -6.07
CA LYS A 104 -6.85 12.63 -5.86
C LYS A 104 -6.19 11.28 -5.58
N ASN A 105 -5.12 10.93 -6.29
CA ASN A 105 -4.38 9.69 -6.05
C ASN A 105 -3.86 9.61 -4.61
N PHE A 106 -3.25 10.70 -4.13
CA PHE A 106 -2.79 10.76 -2.74
C PHE A 106 -3.95 10.67 -1.75
N SER A 107 -5.01 11.45 -1.98
CA SER A 107 -6.14 11.52 -1.06
C SER A 107 -6.82 10.15 -0.93
N ASP A 108 -7.08 9.48 -2.05
CA ASP A 108 -7.80 8.20 -2.05
C ASP A 108 -6.93 7.07 -1.48
N VAL A 109 -5.65 6.97 -1.88
CA VAL A 109 -4.72 5.98 -1.30
C VAL A 109 -4.59 6.18 0.19
N LEU A 110 -4.48 7.44 0.66
CA LEU A 110 -4.42 7.72 2.08
C LEU A 110 -5.71 7.30 2.80
N THR A 111 -6.89 7.61 2.24
CA THR A 111 -8.18 7.16 2.80
C THR A 111 -8.27 5.64 2.87
N HIS A 112 -7.81 4.93 1.85
CA HIS A 112 -7.78 3.47 1.84
C HIS A 112 -6.82 2.90 2.87
N LEU A 113 -5.61 3.44 2.99
CA LEU A 113 -4.63 3.01 4.00
C LEU A 113 -5.09 3.33 5.42
N ASP A 114 -5.74 4.47 5.64
CA ASP A 114 -6.30 4.84 6.95
C ASP A 114 -7.36 3.83 7.41
N ARG A 115 -8.30 3.48 6.51
CA ARG A 115 -9.26 2.39 6.75
C ARG A 115 -8.58 1.03 6.89
N GLY A 116 -7.50 0.80 6.15
CA GLY A 116 -6.71 -0.43 6.25
C GLY A 116 -6.03 -0.59 7.61
N VAL A 117 -5.58 0.49 8.22
CA VAL A 117 -5.04 0.51 9.59
C VAL A 117 -6.14 0.21 10.61
N ASP A 118 -7.32 0.83 10.46
CA ASP A 118 -8.46 0.54 11.33
C ASP A 118 -8.89 -0.93 11.23
N PHE A 119 -8.92 -1.46 10.00
CA PHE A 119 -9.17 -2.88 9.74
C PHE A 119 -8.15 -3.79 10.44
N LEU A 120 -6.86 -3.43 10.49
CA LEU A 120 -5.87 -4.22 11.23
C LEU A 120 -6.20 -4.25 12.73
N VAL A 121 -6.56 -3.11 13.31
CA VAL A 121 -6.93 -3.01 14.74
C VAL A 121 -8.14 -3.90 15.04
N GLU A 122 -9.16 -3.86 14.19
CA GLU A 122 -10.36 -4.68 14.30
C GLU A 122 -10.06 -6.19 14.15
N ASN A 123 -9.02 -6.55 13.40
CA ASN A 123 -8.68 -7.94 13.06
C ASN A 123 -7.38 -8.41 13.74
N LYS A 124 -7.00 -7.82 14.87
CA LYS A 124 -5.77 -8.14 15.60
C LYS A 124 -5.60 -9.63 15.98
N ASN A 125 -6.71 -10.34 16.14
CA ASN A 125 -6.74 -11.76 16.52
C ASN A 125 -6.84 -12.69 15.29
N SER A 126 -6.77 -12.16 14.07
CA SER A 126 -6.85 -12.96 12.85
C SER A 126 -5.64 -13.89 12.74
N PRO A 127 -5.81 -15.17 12.33
CA PRO A 127 -4.69 -16.08 12.12
C PRO A 127 -3.73 -15.60 11.01
N ILE A 128 -4.19 -14.69 10.14
CA ILE A 128 -3.40 -14.09 9.07
C ILE A 128 -2.92 -12.65 9.40
N TYR A 129 -2.98 -12.23 10.67
CA TYR A 129 -2.68 -10.84 11.05
C TYR A 129 -1.28 -10.37 10.64
N GLY A 130 -0.24 -11.20 10.80
CA GLY A 130 1.13 -10.85 10.39
C GLY A 130 1.22 -10.50 8.89
N GLY A 131 0.66 -11.35 8.04
CA GLY A 131 0.53 -11.08 6.60
C GLY A 131 -0.32 -9.85 6.29
N LEU A 132 -1.42 -9.61 7.02
CA LEU A 132 -2.27 -8.41 6.81
C LEU A 132 -1.48 -7.14 7.16
N GLN A 133 -0.77 -7.14 8.28
CA GLN A 133 0.04 -6.01 8.72
C GLN A 133 1.13 -5.69 7.67
N LYS A 134 1.84 -6.72 7.21
CA LYS A 134 2.86 -6.56 6.18
C LYS A 134 2.27 -6.03 4.86
N PHE A 135 1.12 -6.55 4.45
CA PHE A 135 0.42 -6.10 3.25
C PHE A 135 0.04 -4.62 3.31
N VAL A 136 -0.48 -4.14 4.45
CA VAL A 136 -0.76 -2.71 4.65
C VAL A 136 0.53 -1.89 4.60
N PHE A 137 1.58 -2.33 5.29
CA PHE A 137 2.87 -1.60 5.36
C PHE A 137 3.54 -1.47 3.98
N ASP A 138 3.48 -2.52 3.17
CA ASP A 138 3.97 -2.49 1.79
C ASP A 138 3.25 -1.44 0.93
N ASN A 139 1.92 -1.30 1.10
CA ASN A 139 1.14 -0.30 0.38
C ASN A 139 1.34 1.12 0.91
N ILE A 140 1.75 1.31 2.18
CA ILE A 140 2.25 2.61 2.66
C ILE A 140 3.54 3.00 1.91
N GLY A 141 4.39 2.04 1.56
CA GLY A 141 5.54 2.26 0.68
C GLY A 141 5.15 2.87 -0.67
N TYR A 142 4.02 2.46 -1.24
CA TYR A 142 3.48 3.07 -2.47
C TYR A 142 3.02 4.52 -2.26
N LEU A 143 2.35 4.83 -1.15
CA LEU A 143 1.96 6.20 -0.79
C LEU A 143 3.18 7.15 -0.73
N ARG A 144 4.32 6.67 -0.23
CA ARG A 144 5.59 7.42 -0.26
C ARG A 144 6.03 7.75 -1.69
N SER A 145 5.82 6.85 -2.66
CA SER A 145 6.16 7.12 -4.07
C SER A 145 5.26 8.21 -4.69
N ILE A 146 3.98 8.23 -4.31
CA ILE A 146 3.02 9.28 -4.72
C ILE A 146 3.44 10.64 -4.13
N LEU A 147 3.85 10.65 -2.86
CA LEU A 147 4.31 11.86 -2.17
C LEU A 147 5.44 12.55 -2.95
N VAL A 148 6.41 11.76 -3.42
CA VAL A 148 7.54 12.27 -4.23
C VAL A 148 7.07 12.84 -5.57
N ARG A 149 6.13 12.18 -6.24
CA ARG A 149 5.60 12.66 -7.54
C ARG A 149 4.75 13.93 -7.41
N LEU A 150 4.21 14.19 -6.22
CA LEU A 150 3.39 15.36 -5.93
C LEU A 150 4.17 16.51 -5.30
N TYR A 151 5.50 16.47 -5.28
CA TYR A 151 6.31 17.52 -4.65
C TYR A 151 5.99 18.93 -5.16
N PHE A 152 5.74 19.07 -6.46
CA PHE A 152 5.39 20.35 -7.11
C PHE A 152 3.90 20.73 -7.04
N SER A 153 3.09 19.90 -6.37
CA SER A 153 1.66 20.14 -6.29
C SER A 153 1.38 21.42 -5.51
N LYS A 154 0.45 22.25 -6.00
CA LYS A 154 -0.12 23.37 -5.22
C LYS A 154 -0.71 22.93 -3.87
N ASN A 155 -0.99 21.63 -3.71
CA ASN A 155 -1.53 21.04 -2.49
C ASN A 155 -0.45 20.49 -1.54
N ILE A 156 0.85 20.73 -1.77
CA ILE A 156 1.95 20.07 -1.03
C ILE A 156 1.85 20.22 0.49
N ILE A 157 1.44 21.39 0.99
CA ILE A 157 1.25 21.63 2.43
C ILE A 157 0.16 20.71 3.00
N VAL A 158 -0.98 20.60 2.30
CA VAL A 158 -2.10 19.75 2.71
C VAL A 158 -1.69 18.28 2.66
N ILE A 159 -0.97 17.88 1.61
CA ILE A 159 -0.45 16.52 1.45
C ILE A 159 0.44 16.16 2.65
N TYR A 160 1.41 17.01 3.00
CA TYR A 160 2.34 16.73 4.11
C TYR A 160 1.63 16.67 5.46
N ARG A 161 0.70 17.60 5.72
CA ARG A 161 -0.10 17.58 6.95
C ARG A 161 -0.84 16.26 7.10
N LYS A 162 -1.53 15.81 6.04
CA LYS A 162 -2.27 14.56 6.03
C LYS A 162 -1.35 13.34 6.18
N TYR A 163 -0.24 13.30 5.44
CA TYR A 163 0.73 12.20 5.47
C TYR A 163 1.35 12.03 6.86
N PHE A 164 1.80 13.11 7.50
CA PHE A 164 2.40 13.01 8.83
C PHE A 164 1.37 12.79 9.94
N SER A 165 0.16 13.31 9.81
CA SER A 165 -0.94 12.95 10.72
C SER A 165 -1.24 11.44 10.68
N PHE A 166 -1.28 10.86 9.48
CA PHE A 166 -1.46 9.42 9.32
C PHE A 166 -0.28 8.62 9.87
N LYS A 167 0.96 9.07 9.63
CA LYS A 167 2.15 8.48 10.25
C LYS A 167 2.04 8.45 11.78
N GLU A 168 1.62 9.54 12.40
CA GLU A 168 1.47 9.61 13.86
C GLU A 168 0.37 8.69 14.39
N LYS A 169 -0.77 8.56 13.67
CA LYS A 169 -1.78 7.54 13.98
C LYS A 169 -1.15 6.15 13.97
N CYS A 170 -0.44 5.79 12.90
CA CYS A 170 0.24 4.50 12.81
C CYS A 170 1.28 4.30 13.93
N ARG A 171 2.06 5.34 14.27
CA ARG A 171 3.07 5.30 15.35
C ARG A 171 2.43 4.97 16.70
N LYS A 172 1.28 5.58 17.01
CA LYS A 172 0.54 5.32 18.25
C LYS A 172 0.01 3.88 18.33
N ILE A 173 -0.39 3.30 17.20
CA ILE A 173 -0.98 1.95 17.14
C ILE A 173 0.11 0.87 17.16
N PHE A 174 1.14 1.00 16.31
CA PHE A 174 2.12 -0.06 16.06
C PHE A 174 3.49 0.19 16.73
N GLY A 175 3.69 1.35 17.33
CA GLY A 175 4.94 1.76 17.96
C GLY A 175 5.99 2.29 16.97
N ALA A 176 6.95 3.04 17.50
CA ALA A 176 7.96 3.74 16.69
C ALA A 176 8.88 2.78 15.90
N LYS A 177 9.23 1.62 16.48
CA LYS A 177 10.12 0.63 15.86
C LYS A 177 9.54 0.08 14.56
N ALA A 178 8.25 -0.25 14.55
CA ALA A 178 7.55 -0.78 13.38
C ALA A 178 7.33 0.28 12.29
N ILE A 179 7.08 1.52 12.68
CA ILE A 179 6.72 2.61 11.73
C ILE A 179 7.94 3.30 11.11
N ARG A 180 9.08 3.32 11.80
CA ARG A 180 10.33 3.94 11.31
C ARG A 180 10.76 3.48 9.90
N PRO A 181 10.76 2.19 9.53
CA PRO A 181 11.13 1.76 8.19
C PRO A 181 10.06 2.03 7.12
N VAL A 182 8.79 2.19 7.52
CA VAL A 182 7.65 2.27 6.60
C VAL A 182 7.43 3.68 6.05
N PHE A 183 7.71 4.71 6.86
CA PHE A 183 7.50 6.11 6.49
C PHE A 183 8.82 6.85 6.30
N ILE A 184 8.80 7.92 5.49
CA ILE A 184 9.90 8.90 5.43
C ILE A 184 10.27 9.38 6.85
N GLY A 185 11.55 9.23 7.18
CA GLY A 185 12.16 9.69 8.42
C GLY A 185 12.80 11.09 8.30
N LYS A 186 13.27 11.61 9.42
CA LYS A 186 13.86 12.95 9.53
C LYS A 186 15.06 13.19 8.64
N THR A 187 16.02 12.27 8.70
CA THR A 187 17.23 12.33 7.90
C THR A 187 16.91 12.31 6.40
N ALA A 188 16.05 11.38 5.96
CA ALA A 188 15.64 11.27 4.56
C ALA A 188 14.90 12.53 4.06
N PHE A 189 14.05 13.12 4.90
CA PHE A 189 13.36 14.37 4.57
C PHE A 189 14.33 15.55 4.46
N ILE A 190 15.28 15.69 5.39
CA ILE A 190 16.28 16.77 5.38
C ILE A 190 17.17 16.65 4.15
N ILE A 191 17.62 15.44 3.79
CA ILE A 191 18.39 15.18 2.57
C ILE A 191 17.55 15.47 1.31
N GLY A 192 16.24 15.19 1.34
CA GLY A 192 15.33 15.53 0.25
C GLY A 192 14.95 17.02 0.18
N LEU A 193 15.18 17.79 1.24
CA LEU A 193 14.77 19.19 1.34
C LEU A 193 15.48 20.10 0.32
N PRO A 194 16.80 19.96 0.05
CA PRO A 194 17.45 20.67 -1.04
C PRO A 194 16.84 20.38 -2.42
N ILE A 195 16.46 19.13 -2.69
CA ILE A 195 15.75 18.77 -3.94
C ILE A 195 14.39 19.47 -3.96
N LEU A 196 13.66 19.47 -2.85
CA LEU A 196 12.43 20.25 -2.71
C LEU A 196 12.67 21.75 -2.94
N ARG A 197 13.85 22.29 -2.61
CA ARG A 197 14.20 23.70 -2.85
C ARG A 197 14.51 24.05 -4.31
N LEU A 198 14.79 23.06 -5.16
CA LEU A 198 14.95 23.29 -6.59
C LEU A 198 13.60 23.24 -7.32
N LEU A 199 12.60 22.67 -6.67
CA LEU A 199 11.40 22.16 -7.32
C LEU A 199 10.12 22.84 -6.78
N VAL A 200 10.09 23.26 -5.53
CA VAL A 200 8.91 23.89 -4.91
C VAL A 200 9.09 25.42 -4.88
N PRO A 201 8.04 26.24 -5.02
CA PRO A 201 8.15 27.69 -4.85
C PRO A 201 8.77 28.08 -3.49
N PRO A 202 9.76 29.00 -3.45
CA PRO A 202 10.45 29.38 -2.21
C PRO A 202 9.56 29.85 -1.07
N MET A 203 8.45 30.49 -1.38
CA MET A 203 7.44 30.92 -0.41
C MET A 203 6.85 29.77 0.43
N LEU A 204 6.87 28.53 -0.06
CA LEU A 204 6.30 27.38 0.64
C LEU A 204 7.30 26.72 1.61
N TYR A 205 8.60 27.02 1.53
CA TYR A 205 9.61 26.35 2.37
C TYR A 205 9.40 26.54 3.87
N PRO A 206 9.10 27.76 4.39
CA PRO A 206 8.88 27.94 5.82
C PRO A 206 7.69 27.11 6.32
N ALA A 207 6.60 27.09 5.54
CA ALA A 207 5.40 26.31 5.87
C ALA A 207 5.65 24.80 5.84
N ILE A 208 6.38 24.31 4.83
CA ILE A 208 6.79 22.90 4.74
C ILE A 208 7.68 22.52 5.94
N LYS A 209 8.66 23.36 6.29
CA LYS A 209 9.54 23.15 7.44
C LYS A 209 8.76 23.16 8.75
N ALA A 210 7.81 24.08 8.93
CA ALA A 210 6.98 24.16 10.13
C ALA A 210 6.06 22.94 10.29
N VAL A 211 5.42 22.48 9.21
CA VAL A 211 4.63 21.23 9.22
C VAL A 211 5.53 20.07 9.63
N TYR A 212 6.70 19.95 9.03
CA TYR A 212 7.64 18.88 9.34
C TYR A 212 8.08 18.90 10.82
N GLN A 213 8.50 20.07 11.32
CA GLN A 213 8.93 20.23 12.72
C GLN A 213 7.82 19.82 13.69
N LYS A 214 6.57 20.23 13.45
CA LYS A 214 5.42 19.87 14.29
C LYS A 214 5.26 18.37 14.53
N PHE A 215 5.58 17.53 13.54
CA PHE A 215 5.39 16.07 13.63
C PHE A 215 6.66 15.29 13.99
N PHE A 216 7.81 15.96 14.11
CA PHE A 216 9.11 15.31 14.42
C PHE A 216 9.94 16.10 15.46
N SER A 217 9.31 17.03 16.17
CA SER A 217 9.86 17.70 17.34
C SER A 217 9.44 16.93 18.60
N GLU A 218 9.94 15.71 18.69
CA GLU A 218 10.12 14.91 19.91
C GLU A 218 11.45 14.17 19.76
#